data_AF-A0A9W7FXL3-F1
#
_entry.id   AF-A0A9W7FXL3-F1
#
_cell.length_a   1.000
_cell.length_b   1.000
_cell.length_c   1.000
_cell.angle_alpha   90.00
_cell.angle_beta   90.00
_cell.angle_gamma   90.00
#
_symmetry.space_group_name_H-M   'P 1'
#
loop_
_entity.id
_entity.type
_entity.pdbx_description
1 polymer ?
#
loop_
_entity_poly.entity_id
_entity_poly.type
_entity_poly.pdbx_seq_one_letter_code
_entity_poly.pdbx_strand_id
1 'polypeptide(L)'
;MSVIDAARGGVLTLLEVSSEVGEGVPILGQILALGNVIRDTIEKLHSADDKLARLITDIGRLDPIVKKFGGKKVDEDVLAKINALKLLCVQISQVVKKWSGKGYMKRMYNAKSYDEKFSESHQALCDCMDALQRAVIVDTNMD
;
A
#
# COMPACT_ATOMS: atom_id res chain seq x y z
N MET A 1 -9.75 27.75 7.34
CA MET A 1 -10.00 26.31 7.53
C MET A 1 -8.86 25.56 6.85
N SER A 2 -7.99 24.90 7.61
CA SER A 2 -6.76 24.33 7.08
C SER A 2 -7.07 23.03 6.34
N VAL A 3 -6.56 22.89 5.11
CA VAL A 3 -6.68 21.70 4.24
C VAL A 3 -6.15 20.42 4.93
N ILE A 4 -5.39 20.58 6.01
CA ILE A 4 -4.81 19.52 6.84
C ILE A 4 -5.89 18.76 7.65
N ASP A 5 -7.01 19.41 8.02
CA ASP A 5 -8.07 18.76 8.79
C ASP A 5 -8.90 17.78 7.94
N ALA A 6 -9.10 18.10 6.65
CA ALA A 6 -9.81 17.22 5.71
C ALA A 6 -9.04 15.92 5.42
N ALA A 7 -7.71 15.98 5.34
CA ALA A 7 -6.86 14.81 5.10
C ALA A 7 -6.75 13.88 6.32
N ARG A 8 -6.87 14.43 7.55
CA ARG A 8 -6.93 13.62 8.77
C ARG A 8 -8.27 12.90 8.90
N GLY A 9 -9.38 13.57 8.55
CA GLY A 9 -10.71 12.97 8.52
C GLY A 9 -10.78 11.77 7.58
N GLY A 10 -10.37 11.94 6.32
CA GLY A 10 -10.49 10.89 5.30
C GLY A 10 -9.71 9.60 5.59
N VAL A 11 -8.55 9.68 6.25
CA VAL A 11 -7.75 8.48 6.58
C VAL A 11 -8.35 7.69 7.75
N LEU A 12 -9.02 8.36 8.70
CA LEU A 12 -9.73 7.69 9.79
C LEU A 12 -11.00 7.02 9.27
N THR A 13 -11.73 7.66 8.36
CA THR A 13 -12.92 7.07 7.73
C THR A 13 -12.58 5.87 6.84
N LEU A 14 -11.39 5.83 6.22
CA LEU A 14 -10.94 4.69 5.40
C LEU A 14 -10.60 3.44 6.23
N LEU A 15 -10.17 3.64 7.49
CA LEU A 15 -9.86 2.55 8.44
C LEU A 15 -11.13 1.99 9.11
N GLU A 16 -12.23 2.74 9.10
CA GLU A 16 -13.54 2.32 9.63
C GLU A 16 -14.42 1.57 8.60
N VAL A 17 -13.95 1.36 7.37
CA VAL A 17 -14.72 0.57 6.38
C VAL A 17 -14.63 -0.92 6.69
N SER A 18 -15.65 -1.30 7.46
CA SER A 18 -16.15 -2.60 7.89
C SER A 18 -15.65 -3.84 7.14
N SER A 19 -15.31 -4.82 7.97
CA SER A 19 -15.10 -6.22 7.66
C SER A 19 -16.45 -6.89 7.34
N GLU A 20 -16.92 -6.80 6.09
CA GLU A 20 -17.95 -7.72 5.61
C GLU A 20 -17.40 -8.54 4.44
N VAL A 21 -17.18 -9.82 4.75
CA VAL A 21 -16.75 -10.87 3.84
C VAL A 21 -18.02 -11.36 3.14
N GLY A 22 -18.28 -10.81 1.96
CA GLY A 22 -19.38 -11.21 1.09
C GLY A 22 -19.34 -10.37 -0.18
N GLU A 23 -19.11 -11.04 -1.30
CA GLU A 23 -18.90 -10.46 -2.65
C GLU A 23 -17.58 -9.70 -2.81
N GLY A 24 -16.64 -10.32 -3.53
CA GLY A 24 -15.33 -9.73 -3.81
C GLY A 24 -15.48 -8.37 -4.48
N VAL A 25 -15.06 -7.30 -3.78
CA VAL A 25 -14.66 -5.96 -4.26
C VAL A 25 -14.34 -4.95 -3.10
N PRO A 26 -14.67 -5.13 -1.80
CA PRO A 26 -14.27 -4.15 -0.77
C PRO A 26 -12.75 -4.06 -0.61
N ILE A 27 -12.07 -5.21 -0.56
CA ILE A 27 -10.65 -5.27 -0.23
C ILE A 27 -9.74 -4.74 -1.34
N LEU A 28 -10.08 -5.02 -2.61
CA LEU A 28 -9.33 -4.54 -3.76
C LEU A 28 -9.43 -3.00 -3.84
N GLY A 29 -10.64 -2.45 -3.66
CA GLY A 29 -10.84 -1.00 -3.59
C GLY A 29 -10.07 -0.35 -2.43
N GLN A 30 -10.05 -0.99 -1.26
CA GLN A 30 -9.26 -0.52 -0.11
C GLN A 30 -7.76 -0.49 -0.39
N ILE A 31 -7.20 -1.50 -1.07
CA ILE A 31 -5.78 -1.53 -1.46
C ILE A 31 -5.46 -0.35 -2.39
N LEU A 32 -6.30 -0.09 -3.39
CA LEU A 32 -6.09 1.03 -4.32
C LEU A 32 -6.17 2.39 -3.61
N ALA A 33 -7.15 2.55 -2.70
CA ALA A 33 -7.27 3.76 -1.90
C ALA A 33 -6.04 3.98 -1.01
N LEU A 34 -5.52 2.93 -0.36
CA LEU A 34 -4.29 3.00 0.43
C LEU A 34 -3.07 3.34 -0.44
N GLY A 35 -2.97 2.77 -1.64
CA GLY A 35 -1.91 3.11 -2.60
C GLY A 35 -1.92 4.59 -2.96
N ASN A 36 -3.09 5.16 -3.25
CA ASN A 36 -3.22 6.60 -3.51
C ASN A 36 -2.84 7.44 -2.28
N VAL A 37 -3.27 7.05 -1.08
CA VAL A 37 -2.88 7.74 0.16
C VAL A 37 -1.36 7.75 0.35
N ILE A 38 -0.68 6.63 0.08
CA ILE A 38 0.78 6.55 0.16
C ILE A 38 1.41 7.51 -0.85
N ARG A 39 1.00 7.45 -2.12
CA ARG A 39 1.50 8.33 -3.18
C ARG A 39 1.34 9.80 -2.82
N ASP A 40 0.13 10.23 -2.50
CA ASP A 40 -0.18 11.61 -2.15
C ASP A 40 0.64 12.08 -0.93
N THR A 41 0.86 11.20 0.05
CA THR A 41 1.64 11.54 1.24
C THR A 41 3.11 11.73 0.88
N ILE A 42 3.68 10.88 0.02
CA ILE A 42 5.06 10.99 -0.45
C ILE A 42 5.24 12.24 -1.30
N GLU A 43 4.34 12.52 -2.24
CA GLU A 43 4.41 13.71 -3.10
C GLU A 43 4.44 15.01 -2.28
N LYS A 44 3.62 15.07 -1.21
CA LYS A 44 3.61 16.20 -0.25
C LYS A 44 4.91 16.37 0.52
N LEU A 45 5.79 15.36 0.57
CA LEU A 45 7.09 15.49 1.21
C LEU A 45 8.04 16.38 0.41
N HIS A 46 7.80 16.57 -0.90
CA HIS A 46 8.70 17.25 -1.83
C HIS A 46 10.17 16.81 -1.65
N SER A 47 10.38 15.52 -1.36
CA SER A 47 11.69 14.95 -1.11
C SER A 47 12.28 14.39 -2.41
N ALA A 48 13.56 14.65 -2.66
CA ALA A 48 14.33 14.05 -3.75
C ALA A 48 14.89 12.67 -3.40
N ASP A 49 14.30 11.99 -2.41
CA ASP A 49 14.76 10.68 -1.97
C ASP A 49 14.37 9.59 -2.97
N ASP A 50 15.40 8.92 -3.52
CA ASP A 50 15.25 7.87 -4.52
C ASP A 50 14.44 6.65 -4.00
N LYS A 51 14.44 6.39 -2.69
CA LYS A 51 13.70 5.27 -2.10
C LYS A 51 12.21 5.57 -2.11
N LEU A 52 11.83 6.79 -1.74
CA LEU A 52 10.46 7.28 -1.85
C LEU A 52 9.95 7.28 -3.30
N ALA A 53 10.80 7.65 -4.26
CA ALA A 53 10.46 7.58 -5.69
C ALA A 53 10.24 6.13 -6.17
N ARG A 54 11.07 5.18 -5.71
CA ARG A 54 10.87 3.74 -5.97
C ARG A 54 9.57 3.23 -5.36
N LEU A 55 9.27 3.60 -4.12
CA LEU A 55 8.02 3.22 -3.47
C LEU A 55 6.79 3.73 -4.24
N ILE A 56 6.81 4.98 -4.75
CA ILE A 56 5.73 5.49 -5.62
C ILE A 56 5.57 4.61 -6.87
N THR A 57 6.68 4.22 -7.48
CA THR A 57 6.69 3.37 -8.68
C THR A 57 6.05 2.02 -8.39
N ASP A 58 6.46 1.36 -7.31
CA ASP A 58 5.93 0.05 -6.92
C ASP A 58 4.46 0.11 -6.48
N ILE A 59 4.06 1.16 -5.77
CA ILE A 59 2.64 1.42 -5.48
C ILE A 59 1.83 1.62 -6.78
N GLY A 60 2.43 2.23 -7.81
CA GLY A 60 1.82 2.32 -9.15
C GLY A 60 1.54 0.97 -9.80
N ARG A 61 2.27 -0.08 -9.43
CA ARG A 61 2.09 -1.44 -9.95
C ARG A 61 0.97 -2.20 -9.24
N LEU A 62 0.45 -1.71 -8.11
CA LEU A 62 -0.67 -2.34 -7.41
C LEU A 62 -1.95 -2.36 -8.26
N ASP A 63 -2.27 -1.24 -8.92
CA ASP A 63 -3.49 -1.11 -9.71
C ASP A 63 -3.64 -2.19 -10.80
N PRO A 64 -2.66 -2.39 -11.70
CA PRO A 64 -2.76 -3.46 -12.70
C PRO A 64 -2.72 -4.88 -12.11
N ILE A 65 -2.15 -5.09 -10.92
CA ILE A 65 -2.15 -6.41 -10.25
C ILE A 65 -3.53 -6.68 -9.65
N VAL A 66 -4.05 -5.75 -8.87
CA VAL A 66 -5.33 -5.85 -8.16
C VAL A 66 -6.49 -5.98 -9.14
N LYS A 67 -6.47 -5.23 -10.26
CA LYS A 67 -7.49 -5.33 -11.32
C LYS A 67 -7.62 -6.71 -11.95
N LYS A 68 -6.56 -7.53 -11.95
CA LYS A 68 -6.60 -8.90 -12.50
C LYS A 68 -7.52 -9.84 -11.71
N PHE A 69 -7.82 -9.50 -10.47
CA PHE A 69 -8.71 -10.25 -9.57
C PHE A 69 -10.12 -9.67 -9.48
N GLY A 70 -10.37 -8.51 -10.09
CA GLY A 70 -11.68 -7.86 -10.05
C GLY A 70 -12.77 -8.72 -10.69
N GLY A 71 -13.87 -8.95 -9.98
CA GLY A 71 -15.01 -9.74 -10.46
C GLY A 71 -14.74 -11.25 -10.59
N LYS A 72 -13.58 -11.74 -10.14
CA LYS A 72 -13.25 -13.16 -10.15
C LYS A 72 -13.50 -13.80 -8.79
N LYS A 73 -13.90 -15.06 -8.78
CA LYS A 73 -13.77 -15.90 -7.59
C LYS A 73 -12.29 -16.25 -7.44
N VAL A 74 -11.75 -16.03 -6.26
CA VAL A 74 -10.37 -16.36 -5.90
C VAL A 74 -10.40 -17.42 -4.80
N ASP A 75 -9.42 -18.31 -4.81
CA ASP A 75 -9.27 -19.29 -3.74
C ASP A 75 -8.83 -18.63 -2.40
N GLU A 76 -8.85 -19.40 -1.31
CA GLU A 76 -8.49 -18.93 0.01
C GLU A 76 -7.02 -18.48 0.12
N ASP A 77 -6.10 -19.10 -0.63
CA ASP A 77 -4.67 -18.76 -0.61
C ASP A 77 -4.43 -17.39 -1.27
N VAL A 78 -5.05 -17.16 -2.43
CA VAL A 78 -5.03 -15.87 -3.13
C VAL A 78 -5.69 -14.79 -2.29
N LEU A 79 -6.84 -15.09 -1.65
CA LEU A 79 -7.50 -14.17 -0.74
C LEU A 79 -6.60 -13.82 0.46
N ALA A 80 -5.88 -14.78 1.03
CA ALA A 80 -4.92 -14.53 2.10
C ALA A 80 -3.78 -13.62 1.65
N LYS A 81 -3.25 -13.80 0.43
CA LYS A 81 -2.22 -12.92 -0.14
C LYS A 81 -2.74 -11.51 -0.40
N ILE A 82 -3.98 -11.36 -0.88
CA ILE A 82 -4.62 -10.04 -1.05
C ILE A 82 -4.79 -9.34 0.31
N ASN A 83 -5.18 -10.08 1.36
CA ASN A 83 -5.24 -9.54 2.72
C ASN A 83 -3.87 -9.12 3.25
N ALA A 84 -2.83 -9.91 3.02
CA ALA A 84 -1.45 -9.56 3.39
C ALA A 84 -1.01 -8.27 2.69
N LEU A 85 -1.32 -8.12 1.39
CA LEU A 85 -1.03 -6.90 0.64
C LEU A 85 -1.72 -5.67 1.23
N LYS A 86 -3.00 -5.78 1.61
CA LYS A 86 -3.73 -4.71 2.29
C LYS A 86 -3.02 -4.30 3.58
N LEU A 87 -2.64 -5.25 4.43
CA LEU A 87 -1.97 -4.98 5.70
C LEU A 87 -0.62 -4.28 5.49
N LEU A 88 0.15 -4.71 4.50
CA LEU A 88 1.41 -4.04 4.11
C LEU A 88 1.16 -2.60 3.66
N CYS A 89 0.15 -2.36 2.83
CA CYS A 89 -0.22 -0.99 2.42
C CYS A 89 -0.62 -0.12 3.62
N VAL A 90 -1.34 -0.67 4.60
CA VAL A 90 -1.65 0.05 5.85
C VAL A 90 -0.36 0.40 6.61
N GLN A 91 0.54 -0.56 6.82
CA GLN A 91 1.80 -0.33 7.53
C GLN A 91 2.66 0.73 6.85
N ILE A 92 2.83 0.64 5.53
CA ILE A 92 3.57 1.61 4.72
C ILE A 92 2.94 3.00 4.84
N SER A 93 1.61 3.11 4.73
CA SER A 93 0.91 4.39 4.87
C SER A 93 1.16 5.07 6.23
N GLN A 94 1.17 4.28 7.32
CA GLN A 94 1.44 4.79 8.66
C GLN A 94 2.89 5.24 8.82
N VAL A 95 3.82 4.48 8.24
CA VAL A 95 5.25 4.78 8.25
C VAL A 95 5.53 6.07 7.47
N VAL A 96 5.06 6.17 6.23
CA VAL A 96 5.21 7.38 5.39
C VAL A 96 4.58 8.61 6.06
N LYS A 97 3.40 8.46 6.70
CA LYS A 97 2.77 9.54 7.47
C LYS A 97 3.60 9.99 8.68
N LYS A 98 4.34 9.10 9.32
CA LYS A 98 5.30 9.51 10.38
C LYS A 98 6.42 10.35 9.79
N TRP A 99 6.86 10.05 8.57
CA TRP A 99 7.95 10.75 7.89
C TRP A 99 7.55 12.15 7.45
N SER A 100 6.27 12.39 7.18
CA SER A 100 5.73 13.72 6.85
C SER A 100 5.72 14.72 8.02
N GLY A 101 6.13 14.32 9.22
CA GLY A 101 6.27 15.23 10.35
C GLY A 101 7.49 16.16 10.20
N LYS A 102 7.29 17.49 10.29
CA LYS A 102 8.31 18.54 10.10
C LYS A 102 9.64 18.35 10.86
N GLY A 103 9.65 17.61 11.98
CA GLY A 103 10.87 17.29 12.75
C GLY A 103 11.31 15.83 12.68
N TYR A 104 10.53 14.96 12.04
CA TYR A 104 10.85 13.53 11.91
C TYR A 104 11.78 13.32 10.73
N MET A 105 11.48 13.91 9.56
CA MET A 105 12.26 13.75 8.34
C MET A 105 13.76 14.07 8.50
N LYS A 106 14.10 15.22 9.12
CA LYS A 106 15.50 15.60 9.39
C LYS A 106 16.23 14.63 10.33
N ARG A 107 15.53 14.06 11.33
CA ARG A 107 16.09 13.05 12.23
C ARG A 107 16.17 11.68 11.55
N MET A 108 15.27 11.42 10.62
CA MET A 108 15.14 10.14 9.96
C MET A 108 16.26 9.89 8.97
N TYR A 109 16.59 10.87 8.12
CA TYR A 109 17.71 10.76 7.18
C TYR A 109 19.07 10.57 7.88
N ASN A 110 19.18 11.00 9.14
CA ASN A 110 20.38 10.81 9.95
C ASN A 110 20.37 9.50 10.76
N ALA A 111 19.29 8.71 10.69
CA ALA A 111 19.15 7.50 11.48
C ALA A 111 19.43 6.26 10.61
N LYS A 112 20.41 5.45 11.02
CA LYS A 112 20.73 4.13 10.42
C LYS A 112 19.50 3.22 10.27
N SER A 113 18.49 3.39 11.13
CA SER A 113 17.23 2.63 11.09
C SER A 113 16.25 3.01 9.97
N TYR A 114 16.44 4.13 9.27
CA TYR A 114 15.60 4.49 8.12
C TYR A 114 15.79 3.49 6.99
N ASP A 115 17.04 3.26 6.63
CA ASP A 115 17.43 2.42 5.51
C ASP A 115 16.98 0.98 5.71
N GLU A 116 17.19 0.45 6.92
CA GLU A 116 16.79 -0.91 7.29
C GLU A 116 15.26 -1.07 7.25
N LYS A 117 14.51 -0.17 7.91
CA LYS A 117 13.04 -0.26 7.99
C LYS A 117 12.36 -0.01 6.64
N PHE A 118 12.90 0.92 5.85
CA PHE A 118 12.43 1.15 4.49
C PHE A 118 12.65 -0.11 3.66
N SER A 119 13.86 -0.67 3.68
CA SER A 119 14.20 -1.85 2.87
C SER A 119 13.36 -3.06 3.24
N GLU A 120 13.12 -3.30 4.53
CA GLU A 120 12.26 -4.40 5.00
C GLU A 120 10.81 -4.25 4.52
N SER A 121 10.22 -3.07 4.70
CA SER A 121 8.84 -2.80 4.27
C SER A 121 8.67 -2.84 2.75
N HIS A 122 9.69 -2.34 2.03
CA HIS A 122 9.73 -2.33 0.57
C HIS A 122 9.88 -3.75 0.01
N GLN A 123 10.79 -4.56 0.56
CA GLN A 123 10.98 -5.94 0.12
C GLN A 123 9.72 -6.76 0.34
N ALA A 124 9.06 -6.63 1.50
CA ALA A 124 7.81 -7.31 1.78
C ALA A 124 6.68 -6.94 0.80
N LEU A 125 6.60 -5.66 0.38
CA LEU A 125 5.67 -5.21 -0.66
C LEU A 125 5.96 -5.89 -2.01
N CYS A 126 7.22 -5.87 -2.45
CA CYS A 126 7.64 -6.50 -3.70
C CYS A 126 7.34 -8.00 -3.71
N ASP A 127 7.73 -8.72 -2.65
CA ASP A 127 7.51 -10.16 -2.53
C ASP A 127 6.02 -10.52 -2.58
N CYS A 128 5.18 -9.72 -1.93
CA CYS A 128 3.73 -9.91 -1.93
C CYS A 128 3.12 -9.66 -3.32
N MET A 129 3.55 -8.61 -4.02
CA MET A 129 3.13 -8.31 -5.38
C MET A 129 3.55 -9.41 -6.37
N ASP A 130 4.78 -9.92 -6.24
CA ASP A 130 5.30 -10.99 -7.09
C ASP A 130 4.56 -12.31 -6.84
N ALA A 131 4.25 -12.62 -5.59
CA ALA A 131 3.44 -13.79 -5.24
C ALA A 131 2.03 -13.71 -5.82
N LEU A 132 1.39 -12.55 -5.78
CA LEU A 132 0.08 -12.32 -6.41
C LEU A 132 0.15 -12.42 -7.93
N GLN A 133 1.19 -11.88 -8.57
CA GLN A 133 1.36 -12.02 -10.02
C GLN A 133 1.52 -13.48 -10.44
N ARG A 134 2.26 -14.29 -9.68
CA ARG A 134 2.40 -15.73 -9.92
C ARG A 134 1.08 -16.47 -9.75
N ALA A 135 0.29 -16.11 -8.74
CA ALA A 135 -1.00 -16.74 -8.50
C ALA A 135 -1.98 -16.51 -9.67
N VAL A 136 -1.97 -15.33 -10.30
CA VAL A 136 -2.79 -15.08 -11.50
C VAL A 136 -2.41 -16.02 -12.66
N ILE A 137 -1.11 -16.32 -12.83
CA ILE A 137 -0.63 -17.15 -13.94
C ILE A 137 -1.08 -18.61 -13.79
N VAL A 138 -1.15 -19.12 -12.55
CA VAL A 138 -1.56 -20.50 -12.27
C VAL A 138 -3.03 -20.73 -12.60
N ASP A 139 -3.92 -19.79 -12.27
CA ASP A 139 -5.36 -19.89 -12.59
C ASP A 139 -5.64 -19.75 -14.10
N THR A 140 -4.85 -18.97 -14.84
CA THR A 140 -5.03 -18.86 -16.31
C THR A 140 -4.56 -20.07 -17.10
N ASN A 141 -3.87 -21.03 -16.47
CA ASN A 141 -3.36 -22.24 -17.12
C ASN A 141 -4.20 -23.49 -16.79
N MET A 142 -5.41 -23.32 -16.22
CA MET A 142 -6.34 -24.42 -15.92
C MET A 142 -7.52 -24.54 -16.90
N ASP A 143 -7.44 -23.91 -18.08
CA ASP A 143 -8.32 -24.19 -19.23
C ASP A 143 -7.67 -25.16 -20.22
#